data_AF-A0A521WBN1-F1
#
_entry.id   AF-A0A521WBN1-F1
#
_cell.length_a   1.000
_cell.length_b   1.000
_cell.length_c   1.000
_cell.angle_alpha   90.00
_cell.angle_beta   90.00
_cell.angle_gamma   90.00
#
_symmetry.space_group_name_H-M   'P 1'
#
loop_
_entity.id
_entity.type
_entity.pdbx_description
1 polymer ?
#
loop_
_entity_poly.entity_id
_entity_poly.type
_entity_poly.pdbx_seq_one_letter_code
_entity_poly.pdbx_strand_id
1 'polypeptide(L)' 'MLEEYLEAPVGTWIIDHKSDVVNDLVAAFTLYRTQLATYAEALAATGRVVAGVALHWIRRGQVVVAARGESRP' A
#
# COMPACT_ATOMS: atom_id res chain seq x y z
N MET A 1 5.61 -9.28 -6.76
CA MET A 1 6.04 -8.32 -7.80
C MET A 1 5.23 -7.07 -7.52
N LEU A 2 5.88 -5.90 -7.42
CA LEU A 2 5.15 -4.64 -7.26
C LEU A 2 4.31 -4.38 -8.51
N GLU A 3 3.02 -4.12 -8.34
CA GLU A 3 2.10 -3.87 -9.46
C GLU A 3 2.17 -2.41 -9.93
N GLU A 4 1.97 -1.46 -9.02
CA GLU A 4 1.94 -0.03 -9.36
C GLU A 4 2.62 0.83 -8.28
N TYR A 5 3.20 1.96 -8.71
CA TYR A 5 3.57 3.04 -7.82
C TYR A 5 3.31 4.41 -8.46
N LEU A 6 3.06 5.40 -7.61
CA LEU A 6 2.84 6.79 -8.01
C LEU A 6 3.90 7.69 -7.36
N GLU A 7 4.64 8.43 -8.17
CA GLU A 7 5.55 9.46 -7.68
C GLU A 7 4.79 10.77 -7.42
N ALA A 8 4.91 11.32 -6.22
CA ALA A 8 4.38 12.63 -5.85
C ALA A 8 5.48 13.48 -5.18
N PRO A 9 5.31 14.82 -5.10
CA PRO A 9 6.29 15.69 -4.41
C PRO A 9 6.58 15.29 -2.95
N VAL A 10 5.62 14.64 -2.30
CA VAL A 10 5.73 14.15 -0.91
C VAL A 10 6.40 12.78 -0.79
N GLY A 11 6.79 12.16 -1.92
CA GLY A 11 7.37 10.84 -2.01
C GLY A 11 6.53 9.87 -2.85
N THR A 12 7.02 8.65 -2.98
CA THR A 12 6.42 7.60 -3.81
C THR A 12 5.39 6.78 -3.01
N TRP A 13 4.21 6.60 -3.57
CA TRP A 13 3.17 5.71 -3.04
C TRP A 13 3.22 4.36 -3.77
N ILE A 14 3.14 3.28 -3.02
CA ILE A 14 2.98 1.93 -3.57
C ILE A 14 1.50 1.58 -3.57
N ILE A 15 0.99 1.14 -4.72
CA ILE A 15 -0.42 0.80 -4.90
C ILE A 15 -0.49 -0.63 -5.44
N ASP A 16 -1.33 -1.45 -4.83
CA ASP A 16 -1.56 -2.83 -5.25
C ASP A 16 -3.05 -3.12 -5.31
N HIS A 17 -3.47 -3.97 -6.25
CA HIS A 17 -4.89 -4.20 -6.51
C HIS A 17 -5.33 -5.59 -6.03
N LYS A 18 -6.39 -5.62 -5.23
CA LYS A 18 -6.96 -6.87 -4.71
C LYS A 18 -8.36 -7.08 -5.23
N SER A 19 -8.64 -8.32 -5.63
CA SER A 19 -9.94 -8.76 -6.13
C SER A 19 -10.67 -9.69 -5.15
N ASP A 20 -10.10 -9.90 -3.96
CA ASP A 20 -10.65 -10.76 -2.92
C ASP A 20 -12.06 -10.30 -2.49
N VAL A 21 -12.90 -11.25 -2.14
CA VAL A 21 -14.23 -10.97 -1.58
C VAL A 21 -14.10 -10.80 -0.07
N VAL A 22 -14.00 -9.55 0.36
CA VAL A 22 -13.81 -9.17 1.76
C VAL A 22 -14.92 -8.23 2.22
N ASN A 23 -15.33 -8.36 3.48
CA ASN A 23 -16.35 -7.50 4.10
C ASN A 23 -15.72 -6.40 4.95
N ASP A 24 -14.63 -6.71 5.66
CA ASP A 24 -13.84 -5.73 6.42
C ASP A 24 -12.52 -5.48 5.69
N LEU A 25 -12.43 -4.32 5.06
CA LEU A 25 -11.27 -3.93 4.26
C LEU A 25 -10.04 -3.60 5.11
N VAL A 26 -10.25 -3.08 6.33
CA VAL A 26 -9.16 -2.68 7.22
C VAL A 26 -8.54 -3.94 7.83
N ALA A 27 -9.37 -4.89 8.28
CA ALA A 27 -8.90 -6.19 8.73
C ALA A 27 -8.18 -6.93 7.60
N ALA A 28 -8.77 -6.97 6.39
CA ALA A 28 -8.16 -7.65 5.24
C ALA A 28 -6.83 -6.99 4.82
N PHE A 29 -6.72 -5.66 4.89
CA PHE A 29 -5.45 -4.95 4.62
C PHE A 29 -4.30 -5.46 5.49
N THR A 30 -4.57 -5.88 6.73
CA THR A 30 -3.52 -6.39 7.63
C THR A 30 -2.82 -7.64 7.10
N LEU A 31 -3.53 -8.47 6.31
CA LEU A 31 -2.99 -9.70 5.70
C LEU A 31 -1.89 -9.40 4.68
N TYR A 32 -1.91 -8.21 4.07
CA TYR A 32 -0.97 -7.81 3.04
C TYR A 32 0.12 -6.87 3.55
N ARG A 33 0.14 -6.54 4.85
CA ARG A 33 1.14 -5.63 5.43
C ARG A 33 2.57 -6.07 5.17
N THR A 34 2.88 -7.36 5.36
CA THR A 34 4.22 -7.89 5.10
C THR A 34 4.61 -7.74 3.64
N GLN A 35 3.70 -8.05 2.71
CA GLN A 35 3.93 -7.90 1.27
C GLN A 35 4.20 -6.43 0.90
N LEU A 36 3.35 -5.52 1.36
CA LEU A 36 3.47 -4.09 1.10
C LEU A 36 4.74 -3.49 1.73
N ALA A 37 5.13 -3.96 2.92
CA ALA A 37 6.38 -3.58 3.56
C ALA A 37 7.59 -4.03 2.74
N THR A 38 7.59 -5.26 2.23
CA THR A 38 8.66 -5.74 1.33
C THR A 38 8.77 -4.88 0.07
N TYR A 39 7.66 -4.44 -0.51
CA TYR A 39 7.68 -3.55 -1.67
C TYR A 39 8.24 -2.16 -1.31
N ALA A 40 7.84 -1.62 -0.15
CA ALA A 40 8.36 -0.35 0.36
C ALA A 40 9.87 -0.39 0.62
N GLU A 41 10.36 -1.47 1.22
CA GLU A 41 11.78 -1.68 1.48
C GLU A 41 12.58 -1.83 0.18
N ALA A 42 12.10 -2.64 -0.75
CA ALA A 42 12.74 -2.82 -2.05
C ALA A 42 12.82 -1.51 -2.84
N LEU A 43 11.76 -0.71 -2.82
CA LEU A 43 11.74 0.58 -3.50
C LEU A 43 12.63 1.61 -2.78
N ALA A 44 12.61 1.62 -1.44
CA ALA A 44 13.49 2.48 -0.66
C ALA A 44 14.98 2.18 -0.89
N ALA A 45 15.34 0.91 -1.08
CA ALA A 45 16.71 0.49 -1.40
C ALA A 45 17.23 1.07 -2.73
N THR A 46 16.34 1.54 -3.62
CA THR A 46 16.72 2.25 -4.86
C THR A 46 17.00 3.74 -4.65
N GLY A 47 16.98 4.24 -3.40
CA GLY A 47 17.19 5.64 -3.05
C GLY A 47 15.92 6.49 -3.07
N ARG A 48 14.75 5.88 -3.30
CA ARG A 48 13.46 6.58 -3.34
C ARG A 48 12.88 6.76 -1.94
N VAL A 49 12.25 7.91 -1.71
CA VAL A 49 11.45 8.14 -0.51
C VAL A 49 10.06 7.54 -0.72
N VAL A 50 9.72 6.50 0.04
CA VAL A 50 8.37 5.93 0.06
C VAL A 50 7.50 6.71 1.05
N ALA A 51 6.41 7.30 0.58
CA ALA A 51 5.45 8.11 1.34
C ALA A 51 4.36 7.26 2.01
N GLY A 52 4.05 6.07 1.48
CA GLY A 52 3.02 5.20 2.01
C GLY A 52 2.69 4.03 1.08
N VAL A 53 1.76 3.20 1.51
CA VAL A 53 1.24 2.06 0.74
C VAL A 53 -0.29 2.12 0.69
N ALA A 54 -0.88 1.57 -0.37
CA ALA A 54 -2.31 1.53 -0.57
C ALA A 54 -2.76 0.19 -1.19
N LEU A 55 -3.94 -0.28 -0.80
CA LEU A 55 -4.65 -1.35 -1.49
C LEU A 55 -5.93 -0.82 -2.09
N HIS A 56 -6.10 -1.03 -3.39
CA HIS A 56 -7.36 -0.81 -4.07
C HIS A 56 -8.14 -2.12 -4.18
N TRP A 57 -9.30 -2.19 -3.51
CA TRP A 57 -10.22 -3.31 -3.53
C TRP A 57 -11.17 -3.19 -4.71
N ILE A 58 -10.80 -3.79 -5.84
CA ILE A 58 -11.48 -3.60 -7.14
C ILE A 58 -12.99 -3.89 -7.04
N ARG A 59 -13.37 -4.95 -6.32
CA ARG A 59 -14.79 -5.35 -6.19
C ARG A 59 -15.62 -4.44 -5.27
N ARG A 60 -14.97 -3.57 -4.50
CA ARG A 60 -15.63 -2.60 -3.60
C ARG A 60 -15.48 -1.16 -4.07
N GLY A 61 -14.56 -0.88 -5.00
CA GLY A 61 -14.24 0.48 -5.44
C GLY A 61 -13.66 1.33 -4.31
N GLN A 62 -12.98 0.71 -3.34
CA GLN A 62 -12.48 1.37 -2.13
C GLN A 62 -10.97 1.19 -2.01
N VAL A 63 -10.31 2.21 -1.46
CA VAL A 63 -8.87 2.20 -1.20
C VAL A 63 -8.64 2.27 0.30
N VAL A 64 -7.75 1.42 0.82
CA VAL A 64 -7.24 1.52 2.18
C VAL A 64 -5.77 1.91 2.10
N VAL A 65 -5.39 2.96 2.85
CA VAL A 65 -4.04 3.53 2.83
C VAL A 65 -3.35 3.39 4.18
N ALA A 66 -2.03 3.32 4.16
CA ALA A 66 -1.18 3.50 5.34
C ALA A 66 -0.03 4.43 4.99
N ALA A 67 -0.10 5.68 5.47
CA ALA A 67 0.95 6.67 5.26
C ALA A 67 2.17 6.37 6.13
N ARG A 68 3.37 6.68 5.64
CA ARG A 68 4.60 6.52 6.39
C ARG A 68 4.69 7.64 7.44
N GLY A 69 4.73 7.27 8.72
CA GLY A 69 4.79 8.22 9.84
C GLY A 69 3.50 8.30 10.67
N GLU A 70 2.41 7.70 10.21
CA GLU A 70 1.24 7.44 11.07
C GLU A 70 1.53 6.22 11.95
N SER A 71 1.95 6.48 13.20
CA SER A 71 1.69 5.56 14.30
C SER A 71 0.18 5.30 14.29
N ARG A 72 -0.22 4.06 14.08
CA ARG A 72 -1.62 3.60 13.99
C ARG A 72 -2.53 4.31 15.02
N PRO A 73 -3.79 4.65 14.70
CA PRO A 73 -4.80 4.97 15.72
C PRO A 73 -5.05 3.79 16.67
#